data_AF-A0A8H5RBI4-F1
#
_entry.id   AF-A0A8H5RBI4-F1
#
_cell.length_a   1.000
_cell.length_b   1.000
_cell.length_c   1.000
_cell.angle_alpha   90.00
_cell.angle_beta   90.00
_cell.angle_gamma   90.00
#
_symmetry.space_group_name_H-M   'P 1'
#
loop_
_entity.id
_entity.type
_entity.pdbx_description
1 polymer ?
#
loop_
_entity_poly.entity_id
_entity_poly.type
_entity_poly.pdbx_seq_one_letter_code
_entity_poly.pdbx_strand_id
1 'polypeptide(L)'
;MSYSFVESFFIGWAVGVCTISLVVAIIVLALRGTVRGASFFSWLSKSRNPDVAETSAEQKTAATNAPAPQQVPESQVIRSPMNPNPITEPHRELAHRIIPVWGPKEIDQNVGFECLVENFCSNLIYGHGNVYTVSVPTIERSLFNDDELVRLAGNPPEGDTWSELICDRDTRYYAIWNFLVRLLYRRMDPDCDVEECLLPPEVSTCLQFIPERQFAHREDCISVWREILFMMLMGRYRMIYQPATGLDKNDPRQERIRPMVSEVADALNVELLDARGRSAADLERILTGIFGIAANCALIFFGQPSVWEANWDLDQGRLVAPRIRFMWNGQVKWTRPATVYNGPPGARILER
;
A
#
# COMPACT_ATOMS: atom_id res chain seq x y z
N MET A 1 -16.58 31.94 6.76
CA MET A 1 -15.48 32.38 7.64
C MET A 1 -15.01 31.33 8.65
N SER A 2 -15.72 30.22 8.86
CA SER A 2 -15.30 29.12 9.77
C SER A 2 -14.35 28.09 9.14
N TYR A 3 -14.31 27.95 7.81
CA TYR A 3 -13.40 27.01 7.11
C TYR A 3 -11.91 27.38 7.25
N SER A 4 -11.58 28.67 7.25
CA SER A 4 -10.19 29.17 7.31
C SER A 4 -9.46 28.84 8.62
N PHE A 5 -10.16 28.77 9.76
CA PHE A 5 -9.53 28.47 11.05
C PHE A 5 -9.19 26.98 11.19
N VAL A 6 -10.07 26.11 10.69
CA VAL A 6 -9.88 24.66 10.74
C VAL A 6 -8.73 24.26 9.82
N GLU A 7 -8.71 24.75 8.57
CA GLU A 7 -7.59 24.54 7.64
C GLU A 7 -6.27 25.10 8.20
N SER A 8 -6.26 26.31 8.76
CA SER A 8 -5.05 26.90 9.34
C SER A 8 -4.54 26.13 10.57
N PHE A 9 -5.44 25.57 11.38
CA PHE A 9 -5.09 24.73 12.52
C PHE A 9 -4.53 23.38 12.06
N PHE A 10 -5.14 22.75 11.05
CA PHE A 10 -4.64 21.50 10.48
C PHE A 10 -3.29 21.68 9.79
N ILE A 11 -3.09 22.77 9.04
CA ILE A 11 -1.79 23.11 8.44
C ILE A 11 -0.76 23.38 9.53
N GLY A 12 -1.07 24.20 10.55
CA GLY A 12 -0.16 24.47 11.66
C GLY A 12 0.21 23.21 12.46
N TRP A 13 -0.75 22.29 12.63
CA TRP A 13 -0.52 21.01 13.30
C TRP A 13 0.27 20.02 12.45
N ALA A 14 -0.07 19.87 11.16
CA ALA A 14 0.67 19.04 10.21
C ALA A 14 2.13 19.51 10.12
N VAL A 15 2.35 20.82 9.96
CA VAL A 15 3.69 21.44 10.00
C VAL A 15 4.36 21.16 11.34
N GLY A 16 3.65 21.26 12.47
CA GLY A 16 4.18 20.94 13.80
C GLY A 16 4.63 19.47 13.93
N VAL A 17 3.78 18.51 13.56
CA VAL A 17 4.08 17.07 13.62
C VAL A 17 5.22 16.71 12.67
N CYS A 18 5.25 17.29 11.48
CA CYS A 18 6.33 17.06 10.52
C CYS A 18 7.65 17.68 10.97
N THR A 19 7.62 18.88 11.54
CA THR A 19 8.83 19.51 12.12
C THR A 19 9.34 18.71 13.32
N ILE A 20 8.46 18.30 14.23
CA ILE A 20 8.83 17.48 15.39
C ILE A 20 9.39 16.14 14.94
N SER A 21 8.72 15.43 14.02
CA SER A 21 9.22 14.14 13.53
C SER A 21 10.55 14.27 12.80
N LEU A 22 10.77 15.34 12.02
CA LEU A 22 12.06 15.62 11.39
C LEU A 22 13.14 15.93 12.42
N VAL A 23 12.85 16.76 13.43
CA VAL A 23 13.78 17.06 14.53
C VAL A 23 14.11 15.80 15.31
N VAL A 24 13.13 14.94 15.61
CA VAL A 24 13.34 13.65 16.26
C VAL A 24 14.18 12.74 15.35
N ALA A 25 13.94 12.69 14.04
CA ALA A 25 14.76 11.93 13.10
C ALA A 25 16.22 12.40 13.14
N ILE A 26 16.46 13.71 13.09
CA ILE A 26 17.79 14.31 13.20
C ILE A 26 18.44 13.97 14.55
N ILE A 27 17.69 14.07 15.66
CA ILE A 27 18.19 13.72 17.00
C ILE A 27 18.51 12.22 17.09
N VAL A 28 17.66 11.35 16.56
CA VAL A 28 17.88 9.89 16.52
C VAL A 28 19.16 9.58 15.75
N LEU A 29 19.34 10.18 14.56
CA LEU A 29 20.53 10.02 13.75
C LEU A 29 21.78 10.56 14.46
N ALA A 30 21.69 11.75 15.07
CA ALA A 30 22.79 12.39 15.80
C ALA A 30 23.19 11.60 17.05
N LEU A 31 22.23 11.12 17.84
CA LEU A 31 22.49 10.31 19.02
C LEU A 31 23.08 8.95 18.64
N ARG A 32 22.60 8.30 17.56
CA ARG A 32 23.11 6.99 17.12
C ARG A 32 24.55 7.03 16.61
N GLY A 33 25.03 8.18 16.13
CA GLY A 33 26.44 8.43 15.84
C GLY A 33 27.34 8.51 17.09
N THR A 34 26.75 8.42 18.30
CA THR A 34 27.48 8.46 19.57
C THR A 34 27.36 7.14 20.33
N VAL A 35 28.42 6.75 21.05
CA VAL A 35 28.48 5.53 21.89
C VAL A 35 27.31 5.47 22.91
N ARG A 36 26.87 6.64 23.40
CA ARG A 36 25.74 6.75 24.33
C ARG A 36 24.39 6.50 23.68
N GLY A 37 24.16 6.97 22.45
CA GLY A 37 22.91 6.69 21.76
C GLY A 37 22.78 5.23 21.34
N ALA A 38 23.86 4.59 20.87
CA ALA A 38 23.86 3.15 20.59
C ALA A 38 23.42 2.31 21.82
N SER A 39 23.86 2.71 23.02
CA SER A 39 23.47 2.07 24.28
C SER A 39 22.00 2.30 24.64
N PHE A 40 21.47 3.51 24.41
CA PHE A 40 20.05 3.84 24.64
C PHE A 40 19.11 3.07 23.70
N PHE A 41 19.46 2.95 22.42
CA PHE A 41 18.65 2.19 21.46
C PHE A 41 18.75 0.67 21.67
N SER A 42 19.92 0.16 22.09
CA SER A 42 20.06 -1.23 22.52
C SER A 42 19.26 -1.54 23.79
N TRP A 43 19.04 -0.55 24.66
CA TRP A 43 18.20 -0.71 25.85
C TRP A 43 16.71 -0.71 25.48
N LEU A 44 16.27 0.21 24.61
CA LEU A 44 14.89 0.28 24.12
C LEU A 44 14.45 -1.00 23.37
N SER A 45 15.35 -1.62 22.61
CA SER A 45 15.05 -2.87 21.90
C SER A 45 14.92 -4.06 22.87
N LYS A 46 15.70 -4.08 23.96
CA LYS A 46 15.60 -5.10 25.02
C LYS A 46 14.36 -4.91 25.90
N SER A 47 13.92 -3.67 26.15
CA SER A 47 12.74 -3.41 26.99
C SER A 47 11.41 -3.70 26.31
N ARG A 48 11.39 -3.92 24.98
CA ARG A 48 10.17 -4.24 24.22
C ARG A 48 9.85 -5.74 24.12
N ASN A 49 10.69 -6.63 24.65
CA ASN A 49 10.48 -8.07 24.50
C ASN A 49 10.93 -8.88 25.73
N PRO A 50 10.07 -9.10 26.74
CA PRO A 50 10.36 -10.05 27.81
C PRO A 50 10.18 -11.52 27.41
N ASP A 51 9.39 -11.82 26.35
CA ASP A 51 8.79 -13.16 26.21
C ASP A 51 9.27 -14.00 25.01
N VAL A 52 10.42 -13.69 24.39
CA VAL A 52 10.99 -14.55 23.32
C VAL A 52 12.44 -14.93 23.61
N ALA A 53 12.70 -15.30 24.86
CA ALA A 53 14.01 -15.77 25.32
C ALA A 53 13.93 -17.16 25.95
N GLU A 54 13.13 -18.08 25.41
CA GLU A 54 13.17 -19.48 25.83
C GLU A 54 12.67 -20.34 24.67
N THR A 55 13.59 -20.75 23.78
CA THR A 55 13.56 -21.97 22.94
C THR A 55 14.58 -21.85 21.81
N SER A 56 15.88 -21.80 22.13
CA SER A 56 16.92 -22.24 21.18
C SER A 56 18.25 -22.46 21.90
N ALA A 57 18.21 -23.29 22.94
CA ALA A 57 19.40 -23.79 23.60
C ALA A 57 19.34 -25.31 23.66
N GLU A 58 19.27 -25.96 22.50
CA GLU A 58 19.63 -27.37 22.35
C GLU A 58 19.77 -27.75 20.86
N GLN A 59 20.97 -27.60 20.29
CA GLN A 59 21.59 -28.72 19.59
C GLN A 59 23.08 -28.47 19.33
N LYS A 60 23.86 -29.31 20.00
CA LYS A 60 25.31 -29.44 19.94
C LYS A 60 25.70 -30.26 18.70
N THR A 61 26.78 -29.83 18.03
CA THR A 61 27.80 -30.61 17.29
C THR A 61 27.42 -31.92 16.58
N ALA A 62 27.62 -31.95 15.25
CA ALA A 62 28.74 -32.65 14.59
C ALA A 62 28.47 -32.88 13.10
N ALA A 63 29.38 -32.43 12.22
CA ALA A 63 29.73 -33.15 10.98
C ALA A 63 31.00 -32.54 10.37
N THR A 64 31.99 -33.42 10.26
CA THR A 64 33.38 -33.22 9.86
C THR A 64 33.55 -33.55 8.37
N ASN A 65 34.42 -32.81 7.68
CA ASN A 65 35.09 -33.09 6.38
C ASN A 65 34.28 -33.09 5.07
N ALA A 66 34.61 -32.14 4.16
CA ALA A 66 34.74 -32.36 2.71
C ALA A 66 35.46 -31.15 2.03
N PRO A 67 36.15 -31.34 0.88
CA PRO A 67 37.35 -30.58 0.50
C PRO A 67 37.11 -29.31 -0.32
N ALA A 68 38.11 -28.42 -0.28
CA ALA A 68 38.18 -27.15 -1.00
C ALA A 68 38.32 -27.30 -2.53
N PRO A 69 37.76 -26.36 -3.31
CA PRO A 69 38.26 -26.02 -4.63
C PRO A 69 38.81 -24.59 -4.70
N GLN A 70 40.11 -24.53 -4.97
CA GLN A 70 40.87 -23.58 -5.79
C GLN A 70 40.57 -22.06 -5.69
N GLN A 71 41.54 -21.37 -5.11
CA GLN A 71 41.74 -19.92 -5.18
C GLN A 71 41.96 -19.45 -6.63
N VAL A 72 41.18 -18.48 -7.06
CA VAL A 72 41.48 -17.57 -8.18
C VAL A 72 41.96 -16.25 -7.58
N PRO A 73 43.02 -15.58 -8.11
CA PRO A 73 43.69 -14.49 -7.41
C PRO A 73 42.78 -13.28 -7.18
N GLU A 74 42.64 -12.90 -5.91
CA GLU A 74 42.05 -11.64 -5.45
C GLU A 74 42.95 -10.47 -5.85
N SER A 75 42.71 -9.87 -7.00
CA SER A 75 43.16 -8.50 -7.22
C SER A 75 42.19 -7.77 -8.14
N GLN A 76 41.52 -6.77 -7.55
CA GLN A 76 40.80 -5.67 -8.21
C GLN A 76 39.37 -5.91 -8.69
N VAL A 77 38.52 -6.53 -7.86
CA VAL A 77 37.10 -6.13 -7.84
C VAL A 77 36.86 -5.47 -6.49
N ILE A 78 36.78 -4.13 -6.49
CA ILE A 78 36.14 -3.39 -5.41
C ILE A 78 34.67 -3.80 -5.46
N ARG A 79 34.33 -4.92 -4.81
CA ARG A 79 32.94 -5.26 -4.52
C ARG A 79 32.47 -4.16 -3.58
N SER A 80 31.69 -3.23 -4.12
CA SER A 80 30.82 -2.38 -3.30
C SER A 80 30.11 -3.32 -2.31
N PRO A 81 30.17 -3.06 -0.99
CA PRO A 81 29.55 -3.95 -0.02
C PRO A 81 28.09 -4.14 -0.42
N MET A 82 27.71 -5.41 -0.57
CA MET A 82 26.35 -5.84 -0.89
C MET A 82 25.41 -5.13 0.07
N ASN A 83 24.56 -4.24 -0.44
CA ASN A 83 23.63 -3.49 0.40
C ASN A 83 22.58 -4.50 0.92
N PRO A 84 22.58 -4.84 2.22
CA PRO A 84 21.84 -5.96 2.78
C PRO A 84 20.37 -5.91 2.36
N ASN A 85 19.77 -7.07 2.06
CA ASN A 85 18.36 -7.11 1.69
C ASN A 85 17.51 -7.11 2.97
N PRO A 86 16.82 -6.00 3.32
CA PRO A 86 16.09 -5.84 4.59
C PRO A 86 14.99 -6.88 4.84
N ILE A 87 14.60 -7.62 3.80
CA ILE A 87 13.46 -8.54 3.80
C ILE A 87 13.92 -10.00 3.94
N THR A 88 15.12 -10.34 3.47
CA THR A 88 15.70 -11.69 3.62
C THR A 88 16.68 -11.80 4.78
N GLU A 89 17.26 -10.68 5.21
CA GLU A 89 18.08 -10.62 6.42
C GLU A 89 17.19 -10.23 7.62
N PRO A 90 17.04 -11.11 8.62
CA PRO A 90 16.10 -10.92 9.71
C PRO A 90 16.53 -9.74 10.59
N HIS A 91 15.93 -8.57 10.37
CA HIS A 91 15.73 -7.44 11.30
C HIS A 91 16.91 -6.89 12.11
N ARG A 92 18.12 -7.44 12.01
CA ARG A 92 19.21 -7.20 12.96
C ARG A 92 20.47 -6.62 12.32
N GLU A 93 20.63 -6.70 11.00
CA GLU A 93 21.87 -6.26 10.34
C GLU A 93 21.77 -4.91 9.61
N LEU A 94 20.57 -4.34 9.45
CA LEU A 94 20.45 -2.89 9.19
C LEU A 94 20.49 -2.17 10.53
N ALA A 95 21.70 -1.90 11.02
CA ALA A 95 22.03 -1.36 12.34
C ALA A 95 21.34 -0.02 12.73
N HIS A 96 20.42 0.48 11.91
CA HIS A 96 19.89 1.85 11.94
C HIS A 96 18.34 1.95 11.94
N ARG A 97 17.59 0.87 12.16
CA ARG A 97 16.10 0.84 12.15
C ARG A 97 15.41 1.24 13.46
N ILE A 98 14.15 1.71 13.41
CA ILE A 98 13.28 1.97 14.58
C ILE A 98 12.15 0.93 14.70
N ILE A 99 11.62 0.44 13.57
CA ILE A 99 10.57 -0.60 13.50
C ILE A 99 11.06 -1.77 12.61
N PRO A 100 10.66 -3.03 12.88
CA PRO A 100 10.86 -4.14 11.94
C PRO A 100 10.23 -3.87 10.56
N VAL A 101 11.00 -4.10 9.49
CA VAL A 101 10.50 -4.08 8.09
C VAL A 101 9.51 -5.22 7.91
N TRP A 102 8.31 -4.95 7.44
CA TRP A 102 7.35 -6.05 7.27
C TRP A 102 7.81 -7.00 6.17
N GLY A 103 7.71 -8.29 6.49
CA GLY A 103 8.03 -9.34 5.56
C GLY A 103 6.98 -9.45 4.45
N PRO A 104 7.23 -10.33 3.46
CA PRO A 104 6.32 -10.55 2.33
C PRO A 104 4.91 -10.91 2.76
N LYS A 105 4.80 -11.74 3.81
CA LYS A 105 3.51 -12.24 4.33
C LYS A 105 2.68 -11.11 4.93
N GLU A 106 3.35 -10.23 5.67
CA GLU A 106 2.73 -9.09 6.31
C GLU A 106 2.27 -8.04 5.30
N ILE A 107 3.05 -7.79 4.23
CA ILE A 107 2.64 -6.90 3.14
C ILE A 107 1.44 -7.50 2.38
N ASP A 108 1.47 -8.81 2.10
CA ASP A 108 0.38 -9.53 1.45
C ASP A 108 -0.93 -9.49 2.26
N GLN A 109 -0.85 -9.60 3.59
CA GLN A 109 -2.01 -9.43 4.47
C GLN A 109 -2.57 -8.01 4.49
N ASN A 110 -1.74 -7.01 4.14
CA ASN A 110 -2.12 -5.60 4.12
C ASN A 110 -2.63 -5.11 2.76
N VAL A 111 -2.74 -5.97 1.75
CA VAL A 111 -3.43 -5.65 0.48
C VAL A 111 -4.83 -6.28 0.43
N GLY A 112 -5.37 -6.66 1.59
CA GLY A 112 -6.69 -7.31 1.71
C GLY A 112 -7.86 -6.52 1.15
N PHE A 113 -7.72 -5.21 0.93
CA PHE A 113 -8.73 -4.41 0.23
C PHE A 113 -8.95 -4.90 -1.21
N GLU A 114 -7.94 -5.45 -1.89
CA GLU A 114 -8.09 -5.98 -3.26
C GLU A 114 -9.07 -7.15 -3.30
N CYS A 115 -9.02 -8.04 -2.30
CA CYS A 115 -9.98 -9.14 -2.14
C CYS A 115 -11.39 -8.62 -1.81
N LEU A 116 -11.51 -7.51 -1.08
CA LEU A 116 -12.81 -6.88 -0.85
C LEU A 116 -13.35 -6.21 -2.12
N VAL A 117 -12.50 -5.63 -2.96
CA VAL A 117 -12.88 -5.13 -4.29
C VAL A 117 -13.36 -6.28 -5.17
N GLU A 118 -12.64 -7.39 -5.22
CA GLU A 118 -13.04 -8.59 -5.94
C GLU A 118 -14.44 -9.06 -5.51
N ASN A 119 -14.63 -9.23 -4.19
CA ASN A 119 -15.91 -9.63 -3.62
C ASN A 119 -17.02 -8.60 -3.90
N PHE A 120 -16.71 -7.30 -3.86
CA PHE A 120 -17.65 -6.26 -4.23
C PHE A 120 -18.08 -6.39 -5.69
N CYS A 121 -17.14 -6.53 -6.63
CA CYS A 121 -17.42 -6.68 -8.06
C CYS A 121 -18.23 -7.94 -8.35
N SER A 122 -17.90 -9.05 -7.68
CA SER A 122 -18.61 -10.32 -7.83
C SER A 122 -20.07 -10.20 -7.38
N ASN A 123 -20.29 -9.62 -6.19
CA ASN A 123 -21.64 -9.37 -5.69
C ASN A 123 -22.39 -8.32 -6.49
N LEU A 124 -21.69 -7.33 -7.06
CA LEU A 124 -22.28 -6.30 -7.89
C LEU A 124 -22.83 -6.92 -9.18
N ILE A 125 -22.03 -7.71 -9.90
CA ILE A 125 -22.39 -8.18 -11.24
C ILE A 125 -23.19 -9.48 -11.23
N TYR A 126 -22.90 -10.39 -10.29
CA TYR A 126 -23.48 -11.73 -10.24
C TYR A 126 -24.37 -11.96 -9.00
N GLY A 127 -24.39 -11.04 -8.04
CA GLY A 127 -25.10 -11.24 -6.77
C GLY A 127 -24.57 -12.42 -5.96
N HIS A 128 -25.47 -13.13 -5.26
CA HIS A 128 -25.17 -14.40 -4.57
C HIS A 128 -25.43 -15.64 -5.44
N GLY A 129 -25.75 -15.44 -6.74
CA GLY A 129 -26.16 -16.50 -7.65
C GLY A 129 -24.96 -17.23 -8.27
N ASN A 130 -25.24 -18.38 -8.87
CA ASN A 130 -24.24 -19.10 -9.67
C ASN A 130 -23.90 -18.25 -10.92
N VAL A 131 -22.60 -17.97 -11.12
CA VAL A 131 -22.07 -17.08 -12.17
C VAL A 131 -22.56 -17.44 -13.59
N TYR A 132 -22.97 -18.70 -13.77
CA TYR A 132 -23.47 -19.26 -15.03
C TYR A 132 -24.95 -19.03 -15.33
N THR A 133 -25.76 -18.57 -14.37
CA THR A 133 -27.23 -18.50 -14.51
C THR A 133 -27.83 -17.10 -14.36
N VAL A 134 -27.02 -16.09 -14.03
CA VAL A 134 -27.50 -14.72 -13.80
C VAL A 134 -27.57 -13.98 -15.13
N SER A 135 -28.75 -13.42 -15.43
CA SER A 135 -28.96 -12.49 -16.55
C SER A 135 -28.22 -11.19 -16.25
N VAL A 136 -27.00 -11.07 -16.76
CA VAL A 136 -26.21 -9.84 -16.67
C VAL A 136 -26.87 -8.78 -17.57
N PRO A 137 -27.25 -7.59 -17.05
CA PRO A 137 -27.95 -6.59 -17.83
C PRO A 137 -27.10 -6.08 -18.99
N THR A 138 -27.73 -5.85 -20.14
CA THR A 138 -27.11 -5.08 -21.23
C THR A 138 -27.09 -3.61 -20.82
N ILE A 139 -25.94 -2.97 -20.93
CA ILE A 139 -25.73 -1.59 -20.49
C ILE A 139 -25.30 -0.75 -21.68
N GLU A 140 -25.91 0.42 -21.84
CA GLU A 140 -25.55 1.35 -22.91
C GLU A 140 -24.33 2.19 -22.51
N ARG A 141 -23.42 2.38 -23.47
CA ARG A 141 -22.19 3.16 -23.29
C ARG A 141 -22.44 4.62 -22.90
N SER A 142 -23.54 5.19 -23.39
CA SER A 142 -23.97 6.57 -23.12
C SER A 142 -24.22 6.87 -21.63
N LEU A 143 -24.31 5.84 -20.78
CA LEU A 143 -24.53 5.95 -19.35
C LEU A 143 -23.23 6.23 -18.56
N PHE A 144 -22.08 6.26 -19.24
CA PHE A 144 -20.77 6.47 -18.64
C PHE A 144 -20.09 7.69 -19.24
N ASN A 145 -19.40 8.45 -18.39
CA ASN A 145 -18.51 9.52 -18.81
C ASN A 145 -17.06 9.01 -18.80
N ASP A 146 -16.52 8.69 -19.98
CA ASP A 146 -15.15 8.17 -20.11
C ASP A 146 -14.09 9.16 -19.61
N ASP A 147 -14.28 10.47 -19.79
CA ASP A 147 -13.33 11.48 -19.30
C ASP A 147 -13.24 11.44 -17.77
N GLU A 148 -14.38 11.24 -17.11
CA GLU A 148 -14.44 11.12 -15.65
C GLU A 148 -13.83 9.81 -15.15
N LEU A 149 -14.10 8.71 -15.84
CA LEU A 149 -13.49 7.40 -15.53
C LEU A 149 -11.96 7.45 -15.69
N VAL A 150 -11.46 8.10 -16.75
CA VAL A 150 -10.03 8.29 -16.99
C VAL A 150 -9.42 9.23 -15.96
N ARG A 151 -10.10 10.31 -15.56
CA ARG A 151 -9.64 11.22 -14.49
C ARG A 151 -9.43 10.46 -13.18
N LEU A 152 -10.37 9.58 -12.82
CA LEU A 152 -10.36 8.82 -11.57
C LEU A 152 -9.30 7.70 -11.54
N ALA A 153 -9.27 6.83 -12.55
CA ALA A 153 -8.45 5.62 -12.55
C ALA A 153 -7.24 5.65 -13.50
N GLY A 154 -7.09 6.70 -14.31
CA GLY A 154 -6.16 6.75 -15.43
C GLY A 154 -6.66 5.97 -16.65
N ASN A 155 -5.80 5.81 -17.65
CA ASN A 155 -6.15 5.06 -18.86
C ASN A 155 -6.34 3.56 -18.55
N PRO A 156 -7.30 2.90 -19.21
CA PRO A 156 -7.47 1.45 -19.10
C PRO A 156 -6.28 0.70 -19.76
N PRO A 157 -6.02 -0.54 -19.33
CA PRO A 157 -4.83 -1.32 -19.74
C PRO A 157 -4.80 -1.76 -21.21
N GLU A 158 -5.95 -1.97 -21.86
CA GLU A 158 -6.04 -2.60 -23.20
C GLU A 158 -6.17 -1.60 -24.35
N GLY A 159 -6.09 -0.29 -24.08
CA GLY A 159 -6.20 0.76 -25.11
C GLY A 159 -7.63 1.07 -25.58
N ASP A 160 -8.61 0.28 -25.15
CA ASP A 160 -10.05 0.58 -25.24
C ASP A 160 -10.45 1.72 -24.29
N THR A 161 -11.72 2.14 -24.25
CA THR A 161 -12.21 3.04 -23.19
C THR A 161 -12.80 2.26 -22.00
N TRP A 162 -12.90 2.90 -20.83
CA TRP A 162 -13.50 2.27 -19.66
C TRP A 162 -14.94 1.87 -19.92
N SER A 163 -15.73 2.74 -20.55
CA SER A 163 -17.12 2.48 -20.86
C SER A 163 -17.29 1.29 -21.81
N GLU A 164 -16.40 1.09 -22.80
CA GLU A 164 -16.40 -0.08 -23.68
C GLU A 164 -16.20 -1.37 -22.86
N LEU A 165 -15.18 -1.40 -22.01
CA LEU A 165 -14.85 -2.56 -21.18
C LEU A 165 -15.93 -2.86 -20.13
N ILE A 166 -16.60 -1.84 -19.58
CA ILE A 166 -17.68 -2.00 -18.60
C ILE A 166 -18.97 -2.48 -19.27
N CYS A 167 -19.28 -1.98 -20.48
CA CYS A 167 -20.51 -2.36 -21.17
C CYS A 167 -20.44 -3.80 -21.71
N ASP A 168 -19.28 -4.25 -22.18
CA ASP A 168 -19.09 -5.62 -22.63
C ASP A 168 -19.19 -6.61 -21.45
N ARG A 169 -20.09 -7.58 -21.60
CA ARG A 169 -20.39 -8.61 -20.60
C ARG A 169 -19.15 -9.41 -20.20
N ASP A 170 -18.27 -9.70 -21.15
CA ASP A 170 -17.13 -10.60 -20.93
C ASP A 170 -15.96 -9.89 -20.22
N THR A 171 -15.89 -8.56 -20.34
CA THR A 171 -14.87 -7.71 -19.72
C THR A 171 -15.37 -6.94 -18.52
N ARG A 172 -16.67 -6.79 -18.29
CA ARG A 172 -17.24 -5.93 -17.23
C ARG A 172 -16.66 -6.18 -15.85
N TYR A 173 -16.63 -7.43 -15.42
CA TYR A 173 -16.10 -7.81 -14.11
C TYR A 173 -14.63 -7.45 -13.98
N TYR A 174 -13.86 -7.76 -15.02
CA TYR A 174 -12.46 -7.38 -15.12
C TYR A 174 -12.26 -5.86 -15.06
N ALA A 175 -13.06 -5.11 -15.83
CA ALA A 175 -12.97 -3.67 -15.97
C ALA A 175 -13.24 -2.95 -14.65
N ILE A 176 -14.31 -3.29 -13.95
CA ILE A 176 -14.69 -2.65 -12.68
C ILE A 176 -13.66 -2.98 -11.58
N TRP A 177 -13.20 -4.24 -11.52
CA TRP A 177 -12.15 -4.62 -10.58
C TRP A 177 -10.87 -3.82 -10.86
N ASN A 178 -10.40 -3.80 -12.11
CA ASN A 178 -9.20 -3.08 -12.48
C ASN A 178 -9.34 -1.57 -12.21
N PHE A 179 -10.48 -0.97 -12.55
CA PHE A 179 -10.78 0.44 -12.29
C PHE A 179 -10.64 0.79 -10.81
N LEU A 180 -11.31 0.05 -9.92
CA LEU A 180 -11.31 0.31 -8.48
C LEU A 180 -9.91 0.13 -7.88
N VAL A 181 -9.17 -0.91 -8.28
CA VAL A 181 -7.82 -1.14 -7.76
C VAL A 181 -6.84 -0.07 -8.26
N ARG A 182 -6.91 0.31 -9.55
CA ARG A 182 -6.11 1.43 -10.10
C ARG A 182 -6.36 2.73 -9.35
N LEU A 183 -7.62 3.08 -9.16
CA LEU A 183 -8.02 4.26 -8.41
C LEU A 183 -7.43 4.22 -7.00
N LEU A 184 -7.63 3.13 -6.26
CA LEU A 184 -7.14 3.02 -4.89
C LEU A 184 -5.62 3.17 -4.82
N TYR A 185 -4.85 2.49 -5.67
CA TYR A 185 -3.40 2.65 -5.68
C TYR A 185 -2.95 4.06 -6.02
N ARG A 186 -3.62 4.75 -6.97
CA ARG A 186 -3.34 6.16 -7.28
C ARG A 186 -3.58 7.04 -6.05
N ARG A 187 -4.65 6.81 -5.29
CA ARG A 187 -4.96 7.61 -4.10
C ARG A 187 -4.13 7.21 -2.87
N MET A 188 -3.56 6.01 -2.84
CA MET A 188 -2.60 5.58 -1.81
C MET A 188 -1.21 6.18 -2.04
N ASP A 189 -0.89 6.60 -3.27
CA ASP A 189 0.42 7.09 -3.67
C ASP A 189 0.82 8.35 -2.87
N PRO A 190 2.02 8.39 -2.27
CA PRO A 190 2.59 9.58 -1.64
C PRO A 190 2.70 10.84 -2.53
N ASP A 191 2.67 10.69 -3.86
CA ASP A 191 2.65 11.78 -4.85
C ASP A 191 1.22 12.24 -5.21
N CYS A 192 0.18 11.60 -4.70
CA CYS A 192 -1.21 12.01 -4.91
C CYS A 192 -1.50 13.38 -4.31
N ASP A 193 -2.35 14.17 -4.99
CA ASP A 193 -2.84 15.45 -4.48
C ASP A 193 -3.51 15.28 -3.12
N VAL A 194 -3.28 16.24 -2.20
CA VAL A 194 -3.73 16.16 -0.80
C VAL A 194 -5.23 15.94 -0.65
N GLU A 195 -6.04 16.56 -1.50
CA GLU A 195 -7.50 16.44 -1.47
C GLU A 195 -7.97 15.05 -1.95
N GLU A 196 -7.18 14.43 -2.81
CA GLU A 196 -7.49 13.15 -3.43
C GLU A 196 -6.84 11.96 -2.71
N CYS A 197 -5.88 12.22 -1.83
CA CYS A 197 -5.03 11.21 -1.21
C CYS A 197 -5.71 10.52 0.00
N LEU A 198 -5.54 9.20 0.08
CA LEU A 198 -5.99 8.37 1.21
C LEU A 198 -5.03 8.42 2.40
N LEU A 199 -3.81 8.94 2.22
CA LEU A 199 -2.90 9.18 3.33
C LEU A 199 -3.49 10.24 4.27
N PRO A 200 -3.18 10.17 5.57
CA PRO A 200 -3.47 11.26 6.50
C PRO A 200 -3.05 12.62 5.95
N PRO A 201 -3.83 13.69 6.17
CA PRO A 201 -3.48 15.03 5.68
C PRO A 201 -2.12 15.49 6.21
N GLU A 202 -1.73 15.04 7.40
CA GLU A 202 -0.42 15.32 7.97
C GLU A 202 0.73 14.68 7.21
N VAL A 203 0.46 13.58 6.49
CA VAL A 203 1.45 12.91 5.65
C VAL A 203 1.46 13.55 4.26
N SER A 204 0.30 13.60 3.60
CA SER A 204 0.20 14.09 2.22
C SER A 204 0.64 15.54 2.09
N THR A 205 0.28 16.40 3.05
CA THR A 205 0.67 17.82 3.05
C THR A 205 2.18 17.97 3.18
N CYS A 206 2.80 17.23 4.09
CA CYS A 206 4.25 17.35 4.32
C CYS A 206 5.08 16.82 3.16
N LEU A 207 4.63 15.77 2.49
CA LEU A 207 5.29 15.24 1.29
C LEU A 207 5.32 16.24 0.13
N GLN A 208 4.31 17.11 0.00
CA GLN A 208 4.32 18.17 -1.01
C GLN A 208 5.40 19.23 -0.74
N PHE A 209 5.86 19.38 0.50
CA PHE A 209 6.87 20.38 0.89
C PHE A 209 8.30 19.85 0.90
N ILE A 210 8.55 18.56 0.62
CA ILE A 210 9.89 17.98 0.56
C ILE A 210 10.40 18.10 -0.89
N PRO A 211 11.37 18.98 -1.19
CA PRO A 211 11.95 19.10 -2.52
C PRO A 211 12.87 17.90 -2.81
N GLU A 212 12.87 17.44 -4.08
CA GLU A 212 13.76 16.38 -4.59
C GLU A 212 13.78 15.11 -3.73
N ARG A 213 12.76 14.27 -3.90
CA ARG A 213 12.58 12.97 -3.21
C ARG A 213 13.65 11.90 -3.57
N GLN A 214 14.72 12.29 -4.27
CA GLN A 214 15.78 11.42 -4.79
C GLN A 214 17.14 11.78 -4.16
N PHE A 215 17.33 11.46 -2.88
CA PHE A 215 18.66 11.61 -2.26
C PHE A 215 19.47 10.32 -2.49
N ALA A 216 20.42 10.39 -3.43
CA ALA A 216 21.12 9.20 -3.92
C ALA A 216 22.05 8.50 -2.91
N HIS A 217 22.53 9.12 -1.83
CA HIS A 217 23.74 8.60 -1.15
C HIS A 217 23.88 8.78 0.37
N ARG A 218 22.80 8.99 1.13
CA ARG A 218 22.87 8.86 2.60
C ARG A 218 21.72 8.00 3.09
N GLU A 219 21.99 7.18 4.10
CA GLU A 219 20.94 6.46 4.84
C GLU A 219 19.78 7.43 5.10
N ASP A 220 18.66 7.13 4.45
CA ASP A 220 17.72 8.15 3.99
C ASP A 220 17.00 8.77 5.19
N CYS A 221 17.36 10.01 5.55
CA CYS A 221 16.69 10.76 6.62
C CYS A 221 15.17 10.76 6.42
N ILE A 222 14.70 10.66 5.17
CA ILE A 222 13.30 10.52 4.79
C ILE A 222 12.74 9.17 5.26
N SER A 223 13.43 8.05 5.07
CA SER A 223 12.97 6.75 5.58
C SER A 223 12.85 6.74 7.11
N VAL A 224 13.81 7.33 7.82
CA VAL A 224 13.75 7.43 9.30
C VAL A 224 12.60 8.35 9.73
N TRP A 225 12.40 9.47 9.03
CA TRP A 225 11.28 10.36 9.24
C TRP A 225 9.93 9.66 9.02
N ARG A 226 9.77 8.90 7.93
CA ARG A 226 8.57 8.10 7.61
C ARG A 226 8.27 7.10 8.72
N GLU A 227 9.28 6.37 9.20
CA GLU A 227 9.14 5.42 10.32
C GLU A 227 8.64 6.14 11.59
N ILE A 228 9.26 7.27 11.96
CA ILE A 228 8.87 8.03 13.16
C ILE A 228 7.46 8.60 13.02
N LEU A 229 7.16 9.21 11.88
CA LEU A 229 5.86 9.82 11.62
C LEU A 229 4.77 8.74 11.66
N PHE A 230 5.00 7.60 11.03
CA PHE A 230 4.12 6.44 11.11
C PHE A 230 3.88 6.03 12.57
N MET A 231 4.92 5.89 13.40
CA MET A 231 4.76 5.54 14.82
C MET A 231 3.90 6.53 15.59
N MET A 232 4.08 7.82 15.33
CA MET A 232 3.30 8.88 15.97
C MET A 232 1.82 8.82 15.54
N LEU A 233 1.58 8.51 14.27
CA LEU A 233 0.24 8.47 13.69
C LEU A 233 -0.53 7.19 14.07
N MET A 234 0.14 6.07 14.32
CA MET A 234 -0.48 4.80 14.72
C MET A 234 -1.45 4.95 15.91
N GLY A 235 -1.02 5.65 16.97
CA GLY A 235 -1.86 5.87 18.15
C GLY A 235 -3.04 6.80 17.87
N ARG A 236 -2.83 7.83 17.05
CA ARG A 236 -3.87 8.80 16.67
C ARG A 236 -4.96 8.18 15.83
N TYR A 237 -4.56 7.40 14.83
CA TYR A 237 -5.46 6.71 13.91
C TYR A 237 -5.93 5.35 14.43
N ARG A 238 -5.57 5.00 15.68
CA ARG A 238 -5.97 3.76 16.38
C ARG A 238 -5.74 2.52 15.51
N MET A 239 -4.63 2.50 14.79
CA MET A 239 -4.36 1.43 13.84
C MET A 239 -3.97 0.14 14.57
N ILE A 240 -4.63 -0.96 14.19
CA ILE A 240 -4.16 -2.31 14.48
C ILE A 240 -3.26 -2.72 13.30
N TYR A 241 -2.04 -3.12 13.61
CA TYR A 241 -0.96 -3.15 12.64
C TYR A 241 -1.16 -4.18 11.52
N GLN A 242 -1.83 -5.31 11.80
CA GLN A 242 -2.03 -6.40 10.84
C GLN A 242 -3.23 -7.29 11.20
N PRO A 243 -4.07 -7.66 10.22
CA PRO A 243 -4.21 -7.01 8.91
C PRO A 243 -4.78 -5.59 9.05
N ALA A 244 -4.60 -4.74 8.03
CA ALA A 244 -5.22 -3.43 7.98
C ALA A 244 -6.74 -3.54 8.21
N THR A 245 -7.24 -2.82 9.21
CA THR A 245 -8.67 -2.76 9.52
C THR A 245 -9.32 -1.54 8.87
N GLY A 246 -10.65 -1.45 8.93
CA GLY A 246 -11.35 -0.22 8.54
C GLY A 246 -11.00 0.97 9.45
N LEU A 247 -11.49 2.16 9.06
CA LEU A 247 -11.30 3.37 9.85
C LEU A 247 -12.10 3.34 11.15
N ASP A 248 -11.55 3.96 12.19
CA ASP A 248 -12.33 4.23 13.40
C ASP A 248 -13.47 5.23 13.11
N LYS A 249 -14.51 5.22 13.94
CA LYS A 249 -15.72 6.03 13.75
C LYS A 249 -15.44 7.53 13.63
N ASN A 250 -14.39 8.00 14.30
CA ASN A 250 -14.01 9.41 14.35
C ASN A 250 -12.73 9.71 13.55
N ASP A 251 -12.34 8.82 12.62
CA ASP A 251 -11.17 9.05 11.79
C ASP A 251 -11.40 10.25 10.84
N PRO A 252 -10.55 11.30 10.88
CA PRO A 252 -10.75 12.50 10.07
C PRO A 252 -10.68 12.24 8.57
N ARG A 253 -10.06 11.13 8.12
CA ARG A 253 -10.02 10.77 6.71
C ARG A 253 -11.40 10.43 6.14
N GLN A 254 -12.39 10.12 6.98
CA GLN A 254 -13.77 9.88 6.53
C GLN A 254 -14.38 11.07 5.79
N GLU A 255 -14.02 12.30 6.18
CA GLU A 255 -14.56 13.52 5.55
C GLU A 255 -14.14 13.64 4.09
N ARG A 256 -12.95 13.12 3.73
CA ARG A 256 -12.46 13.07 2.35
C ARG A 256 -12.89 11.80 1.60
N ILE A 257 -12.96 10.66 2.29
CA ILE A 257 -13.33 9.39 1.67
C ILE A 257 -14.80 9.38 1.21
N ARG A 258 -15.71 9.97 1.98
CA ARG A 258 -17.15 9.94 1.62
C ARG A 258 -17.45 10.62 0.27
N PRO A 259 -17.01 11.87 0.01
CA PRO A 259 -17.19 12.49 -1.30
C PRO A 259 -16.55 11.67 -2.43
N MET A 260 -15.34 11.16 -2.22
CA MET A 260 -14.63 10.33 -3.20
C MET A 260 -15.39 9.05 -3.54
N VAL A 261 -16.02 8.41 -2.55
CA VAL A 261 -16.84 7.22 -2.76
C VAL A 261 -18.11 7.54 -3.54
N SER A 262 -18.77 8.67 -3.23
CA SER A 262 -19.96 9.12 -3.95
C SER A 262 -19.63 9.42 -5.42
N GLU A 263 -18.52 10.12 -5.68
CA GLU A 263 -18.02 10.40 -7.03
C GLU A 263 -17.74 9.11 -7.82
N VAL A 264 -17.12 8.11 -7.18
CA VAL A 264 -16.87 6.80 -7.79
C VAL A 264 -18.16 6.02 -8.04
N ALA A 265 -19.11 6.06 -7.10
CA ALA A 265 -20.40 5.41 -7.22
C ALA A 265 -21.20 5.97 -8.40
N ASP A 266 -21.18 7.30 -8.57
CA ASP A 266 -21.81 8.01 -9.67
C ASP A 266 -21.11 7.72 -11.01
N ALA A 267 -19.78 7.82 -11.06
CA ALA A 267 -19.01 7.58 -12.29
C ALA A 267 -19.17 6.16 -12.82
N LEU A 268 -19.20 5.16 -11.92
CA LEU A 268 -19.46 3.76 -12.27
C LEU A 268 -20.96 3.44 -12.41
N ASN A 269 -21.85 4.35 -12.01
CA ASN A 269 -23.29 4.10 -11.94
C ASN A 269 -23.61 2.77 -11.24
N VAL A 270 -23.10 2.61 -10.00
CA VAL A 270 -23.06 1.30 -9.32
C VAL A 270 -24.44 0.69 -9.09
N GLU A 271 -25.49 1.49 -8.95
CA GLU A 271 -26.86 0.99 -8.79
C GLU A 271 -27.35 0.29 -10.07
N LEU A 272 -27.02 0.82 -11.25
CA LEU A 272 -27.32 0.19 -12.54
C LEU A 272 -26.59 -1.14 -12.71
N LEU A 273 -25.38 -1.25 -12.14
CA LEU A 273 -24.55 -2.45 -12.21
C LEU A 273 -24.99 -3.54 -11.22
N ASP A 274 -25.77 -3.21 -10.19
CA ASP A 274 -26.08 -4.14 -9.09
C ASP A 274 -27.16 -5.16 -9.44
N ALA A 275 -26.74 -6.40 -9.66
CA ALA A 275 -27.60 -7.55 -9.92
C ALA A 275 -28.57 -7.88 -8.77
N ARG A 276 -28.38 -7.30 -7.59
CA ARG A 276 -29.25 -7.50 -6.42
C ARG A 276 -30.26 -6.38 -6.22
N GLY A 277 -30.20 -5.30 -6.99
CA GLY A 277 -31.06 -4.12 -6.82
C GLY A 277 -30.91 -3.44 -5.45
N ARG A 278 -29.70 -3.45 -4.88
CA ARG A 278 -29.36 -2.69 -3.67
C ARG A 278 -29.34 -1.21 -3.99
N SER A 279 -29.69 -0.40 -3.00
CA SER A 279 -29.64 1.05 -3.12
C SER A 279 -28.21 1.55 -3.31
N ALA A 280 -28.05 2.68 -4.00
CA ALA A 280 -26.77 3.39 -4.11
C ALA A 280 -26.13 3.62 -2.72
N ALA A 281 -26.93 4.01 -1.72
CA ALA A 281 -26.46 4.23 -0.35
C ALA A 281 -25.85 2.98 0.30
N ASP A 282 -26.40 1.79 0.03
CA ASP A 282 -25.84 0.53 0.54
C ASP A 282 -24.49 0.20 -0.12
N LEU A 283 -24.38 0.46 -1.43
CA LEU A 283 -23.17 0.23 -2.21
C LEU A 283 -22.06 1.21 -1.81
N GLU A 284 -22.39 2.49 -1.65
CA GLU A 284 -21.48 3.51 -1.13
C GLU A 284 -20.97 3.17 0.28
N ARG A 285 -21.84 2.63 1.15
CA ARG A 285 -21.43 2.19 2.49
C ARG A 285 -20.37 1.07 2.42
N ILE A 286 -20.51 0.14 1.47
CA ILE A 286 -19.54 -0.94 1.25
C ILE A 286 -18.23 -0.37 0.70
N LEU A 287 -18.29 0.48 -0.32
CA LEU A 287 -17.13 1.15 -0.90
C LEU A 287 -16.38 2.00 0.13
N THR A 288 -17.10 2.71 1.01
CA THR A 288 -16.51 3.46 2.13
C THR A 288 -15.69 2.56 3.05
N GLY A 289 -16.16 1.34 3.32
CA GLY A 289 -15.40 0.35 4.09
C GLY A 289 -14.11 -0.09 3.39
N ILE A 290 -14.18 -0.34 2.07
CA ILE A 290 -13.03 -0.72 1.24
C ILE A 290 -11.98 0.40 1.20
N PHE A 291 -12.41 1.64 0.93
CA PHE A 291 -11.54 2.82 0.88
C PHE A 291 -10.90 3.07 2.25
N GLY A 292 -11.65 2.85 3.34
CA GLY A 292 -11.14 2.96 4.69
C GLY A 292 -10.02 1.97 5.00
N ILE A 293 -10.16 0.72 4.55
CA ILE A 293 -9.09 -0.28 4.67
C ILE A 293 -7.90 0.14 3.82
N ALA A 294 -8.11 0.50 2.55
CA ALA A 294 -7.05 0.98 1.66
C ALA A 294 -6.29 2.19 2.23
N ALA A 295 -6.96 3.11 2.93
CA ALA A 295 -6.33 4.24 3.60
C ALA A 295 -5.41 3.82 4.77
N ASN A 296 -5.78 2.78 5.51
CA ASN A 296 -4.89 2.19 6.51
C ASN A 296 -3.72 1.45 5.85
N CYS A 297 -3.95 0.75 4.74
CA CYS A 297 -2.90 0.15 3.92
C CYS A 297 -1.92 1.20 3.40
N ALA A 298 -2.41 2.37 2.96
CA ALA A 298 -1.59 3.49 2.50
C ALA A 298 -0.64 3.96 3.61
N LEU A 299 -1.15 4.15 4.83
CA LEU A 299 -0.34 4.61 5.96
C LEU A 299 0.69 3.56 6.39
N ILE A 300 0.32 2.28 6.32
CA ILE A 300 1.17 1.11 6.51
C ILE A 300 2.31 1.12 5.48
N PHE A 301 2.01 1.26 4.19
CA PHE A 301 3.00 1.34 3.11
C PHE A 301 3.88 2.59 3.25
N PHE A 302 3.31 3.71 3.66
CA PHE A 302 4.06 4.93 3.97
C PHE A 302 5.06 4.71 5.12
N GLY A 303 4.66 4.01 6.18
CA GLY A 303 5.55 3.66 7.29
C GLY A 303 6.65 2.66 6.91
N GLN A 304 6.56 2.03 5.73
CA GLN A 304 7.64 1.19 5.27
C GLN A 304 8.88 2.01 4.96
N PRO A 305 10.04 1.47 5.30
CA PRO A 305 11.28 2.19 5.09
C PRO A 305 11.67 2.35 3.61
N SER A 306 11.08 1.52 2.75
CA SER A 306 11.27 1.53 1.32
C SER A 306 10.25 2.45 0.62
N VAL A 307 10.63 3.02 -0.52
CA VAL A 307 9.66 3.58 -1.46
C VAL A 307 8.90 2.40 -2.07
N TRP A 308 7.59 2.48 -2.15
CA TRP A 308 6.79 1.46 -2.84
C TRP A 308 6.27 2.02 -4.15
N GLU A 309 6.01 1.15 -5.11
CA GLU A 309 5.40 1.51 -6.38
C GLU A 309 4.41 0.43 -6.83
N ALA A 310 3.30 0.87 -7.42
CA ALA A 310 2.36 0.02 -8.14
C ALA A 310 2.74 0.02 -9.62
N ASN A 311 3.42 -1.04 -10.06
CA ASN A 311 3.78 -1.21 -11.46
C ASN A 311 2.66 -1.95 -12.21
N TRP A 312 2.08 -1.25 -13.18
CA TRP A 312 1.02 -1.74 -14.06
C TRP A 312 1.56 -2.20 -15.43
N ASP A 313 2.84 -1.99 -15.70
CA ASP A 313 3.51 -2.34 -16.96
C ASP A 313 4.10 -3.76 -16.89
N LEU A 314 4.24 -4.39 -18.05
CA LEU A 314 5.13 -5.55 -18.31
C LEU A 314 4.67 -6.95 -17.91
N ASP A 315 3.42 -7.17 -17.51
CA ASP A 315 2.91 -8.54 -17.30
C ASP A 315 1.98 -8.98 -18.43
N GLN A 316 2.20 -10.18 -18.98
CA GLN A 316 1.36 -10.75 -20.04
C GLN A 316 -0.02 -11.12 -19.46
N GLY A 317 -1.09 -10.49 -19.97
CA GLY A 317 -2.46 -10.83 -19.63
C GLY A 317 -3.27 -9.67 -19.08
N ARG A 318 -4.53 -9.96 -18.71
CA ARG A 318 -5.49 -8.97 -18.19
C ARG A 318 -5.23 -8.70 -16.71
N LEU A 319 -4.41 -7.71 -16.37
CA LEU A 319 -4.08 -7.41 -14.96
C LEU A 319 -5.27 -6.81 -14.22
N VAL A 320 -5.56 -7.25 -13.00
CA VAL A 320 -6.57 -6.66 -12.08
C VAL A 320 -5.96 -6.00 -10.86
N ALA A 321 -4.73 -6.38 -10.50
CA ALA A 321 -3.94 -5.71 -9.49
C ALA A 321 -2.48 -5.58 -9.92
N PRO A 322 -1.79 -4.50 -9.53
CA PRO A 322 -0.45 -4.23 -10.01
C PRO A 322 0.56 -5.15 -9.34
N ARG A 323 1.73 -5.24 -9.97
CA ARG A 323 2.94 -5.69 -9.32
C ARG A 323 3.36 -4.62 -8.30
N ILE A 324 3.49 -4.99 -7.03
CA ILE A 324 3.92 -4.05 -6.00
C ILE A 324 5.41 -4.24 -5.78
N ARG A 325 6.21 -3.21 -5.97
CA ARG A 325 7.66 -3.26 -5.70
C ARG A 325 7.97 -2.38 -4.51
N PHE A 326 8.79 -2.90 -3.60
CA PHE A 326 9.36 -2.12 -2.51
C PHE A 326 10.86 -1.93 -2.77
N MET A 327 11.27 -0.68 -2.85
CA MET A 327 12.60 -0.22 -3.27
C MET A 327 13.36 0.41 -2.10
N TRP A 328 14.64 0.10 -2.00
CA TRP A 328 15.56 0.67 -1.01
C TRP A 328 16.79 1.20 -1.73
N ASN A 329 17.07 2.51 -1.59
CA ASN A 329 18.15 3.21 -2.30
C ASN A 329 18.14 2.93 -3.81
N GLY A 330 16.96 3.02 -4.44
CA GLY A 330 16.77 2.76 -5.88
C GLY A 330 16.86 1.28 -6.30
N GLN A 331 17.06 0.35 -5.36
CA GLN A 331 17.10 -1.08 -5.65
C GLN A 331 15.80 -1.77 -5.21
N VAL A 332 15.16 -2.52 -6.11
CA VAL A 332 14.03 -3.37 -5.75
C VAL A 332 14.50 -4.44 -4.76
N LYS A 333 13.91 -4.46 -3.56
CA LYS A 333 14.22 -5.44 -2.51
C LYS A 333 13.15 -6.53 -2.39
N TRP A 334 11.93 -6.20 -2.77
CA TRP A 334 10.84 -7.15 -2.85
C TRP A 334 9.84 -6.79 -3.92
N THR A 335 9.14 -7.80 -4.40
CA THR A 335 8.12 -7.67 -5.42
C THR A 335 6.99 -8.64 -5.10
N ARG A 336 5.78 -8.12 -4.94
CA ARG A 336 4.56 -8.90 -5.11
C ARG A 336 4.32 -9.05 -6.61
N PRO A 337 4.07 -10.26 -7.14
CA PRO A 337 3.61 -10.39 -8.52
C PRO A 337 2.29 -9.62 -8.73
N ALA A 338 2.01 -9.27 -9.98
CA ALA A 338 0.72 -8.74 -10.37
C ALA A 338 -0.36 -9.84 -10.28
N THR A 339 -1.61 -9.43 -10.09
CA THR A 339 -2.75 -10.34 -10.17
C THR A 339 -3.32 -10.30 -11.57
N VAL A 340 -3.28 -11.44 -12.25
CA VAL A 340 -3.86 -11.63 -13.58
C VAL A 340 -5.29 -12.14 -13.44
N TYR A 341 -6.19 -11.57 -14.21
CA TYR A 341 -7.57 -12.05 -14.34
C TYR A 341 -7.60 -13.38 -15.08
N ASN A 342 -8.04 -14.42 -14.38
CA ASN A 342 -8.15 -15.78 -14.92
C ASN A 342 -9.57 -16.14 -15.39
N GLY A 343 -10.41 -15.12 -15.62
CA GLY A 343 -11.84 -15.29 -15.92
C GLY A 343 -12.73 -15.06 -14.69
N PRO A 344 -14.06 -15.03 -14.88
CA PRO A 344 -15.00 -14.74 -13.81
C PRO A 344 -14.97 -15.84 -12.74
N PRO A 345 -15.41 -15.55 -11.49
CA PRO A 345 -15.38 -16.51 -10.41
C PRO A 345 -16.02 -17.85 -10.80
N GLY A 346 -15.29 -18.95 -10.65
CA GLY A 346 -15.75 -20.29 -11.02
C GLY A 346 -15.54 -20.67 -12.49
N ALA A 347 -14.99 -19.80 -13.35
CA ALA A 347 -14.52 -20.16 -14.68
C ALA A 347 -13.47 -21.28 -14.59
N ARG A 348 -13.54 -22.26 -15.49
CA ARG A 348 -12.51 -23.31 -15.57
C ARG A 348 -11.17 -22.66 -15.88
N ILE A 349 -10.21 -22.81 -14.98
CA ILE A 349 -8.80 -22.51 -15.26
C ILE A 349 -8.40 -23.44 -16.40
N LEU A 350 -8.25 -22.89 -17.60
CA LEU A 350 -7.61 -23.62 -18.70
C LEU A 350 -6.13 -23.66 -18.37
N GLU A 351 -5.67 -24.80 -17.84
CA GLU A 351 -4.25 -25.11 -17.73
C GLU A 351 -3.62 -24.91 -19.11
N ARG A 352 -2.57 -24.08 -19.17
CA ARG A 352 -1.75 -23.89 -20.38
C ARG A 352 -0.76 -25.02 -20.54
#